data_AF-A0A834UIE9-F1
#
_entry.id   AF-A0A834UIE9-F1
#
_cell.length_a   1.000
_cell.length_b   1.000
_cell.length_c   1.000
_cell.angle_alpha   90.00
_cell.angle_beta   90.00
_cell.angle_gamma   90.00
#
_symmetry.space_group_name_H-M   'P 1'
#
loop_
_entity.id
_entity.type
_entity.pdbx_description
1 polymer ?
#
loop_
_entity_poly.entity_id
_entity_poly.type
_entity_poly.pdbx_seq_one_letter_code
_entity_poly.pdbx_strand_id
1 'polypeptide(L)'
;MAGSLLVIYEISCTHEALKLMNRELPPRFLYPKEWQHLTMFTLLILMGCVDVMSKNMLPQRCVALEKGALVLSFYELLLLMVSHVKESSGIELQVHYLLILVVFLLLLVLTVELWAPEMFQLWMMETLLILIMGSWLIQAGFILYRPVSGYPWDDDDMNDLMFVTTFFCWRPDRAENGRRAELLSAPANSSPLSSPRSHGPPARHLLAAQNIFHHGHLRLRCKTRTLDSEPKSVEELPAWNFDGSSTFQSEGSNSDMYLVPAAMFRDPFRKDPNKLVFCEVFKYNRKPAETNLRHTCKRIMEMVSNQHPWFGMEQEYTLMGTDGHPFGWPSNGFPGPQGPYYCGVGADKAYGRDIVEAHYRACLYAGVMITGTNAEVMPAQWEFQIGPCEGIHMGDHLWVARFILHRVCEDFGVIATFDPKPIPGNWNGAGCHTNFSTKAMREENGLKYIEEAIEKLSKRHQYHIRAYDPKGGLDNARRLTGFHETSNINDFSAGVANRSASIRIPRTVGQERRGYFEDRRPSANCDPYSVTEALIRTCLLNETGDEPFQYKN
;
A
#
# COMPACT_ATOMS: atom_id res chain seq x y z
N MET A 1 -4.70 35.74 -24.54
CA MET A 1 -5.23 35.36 -23.22
C MET A 1 -4.09 35.09 -22.22
N ALA A 2 -3.28 34.04 -22.39
CA ALA A 2 -2.19 33.72 -21.46
C ALA A 2 -1.10 34.82 -21.35
N GLY A 3 -0.57 35.32 -22.48
CA GLY A 3 0.44 36.39 -22.46
C GLY A 3 -0.03 37.69 -21.79
N SER A 4 -1.29 38.07 -21.98
CA SER A 4 -1.87 39.29 -21.38
C SER A 4 -1.98 39.20 -19.86
N LEU A 5 -2.28 38.02 -19.31
CA LEU A 5 -2.31 37.79 -17.86
C LEU A 5 -0.90 37.84 -17.25
N LEU A 6 0.10 37.31 -17.95
CA LEU A 6 1.50 37.32 -17.51
C LEU A 6 2.10 38.74 -17.54
N VAL A 7 1.75 39.55 -18.54
CA VAL A 7 2.12 40.98 -18.57
C VAL A 7 1.52 41.74 -17.39
N ILE A 8 0.24 41.52 -17.06
CA ILE A 8 -0.40 42.16 -15.90
C ILE A 8 0.27 41.73 -14.59
N TYR A 9 0.62 40.44 -14.47
CA TYR A 9 1.31 39.91 -13.30
C TYR A 9 2.68 40.58 -13.10
N GLU A 10 3.53 40.64 -14.14
CA GLU A 10 4.85 41.27 -14.05
C GLU A 10 4.77 42.76 -13.70
N ILE A 11 3.84 43.49 -14.32
CA ILE A 11 3.61 44.91 -13.99
C ILE A 11 3.20 45.07 -12.53
N SER A 12 2.39 44.15 -11.99
CA SER A 12 1.92 44.19 -10.60
C SER A 12 3.01 43.85 -9.58
N CYS A 13 4.06 43.12 -9.99
CA CYS A 13 5.22 42.83 -9.14
C CYS A 13 6.16 44.03 -8.97
N THR A 14 6.08 45.05 -9.84
CA THR A 14 6.86 46.29 -9.70
C THR A 14 6.13 47.31 -8.82
N HIS A 15 6.60 47.49 -7.57
CA HIS A 15 5.95 48.32 -6.54
C HIS A 15 5.92 49.84 -6.86
N GLU A 16 6.80 50.31 -7.75
CA GLU A 16 6.79 51.65 -8.34
C GLU A 16 6.68 51.50 -9.86
N ALA A 17 5.69 52.14 -10.49
CA ALA A 17 5.44 52.12 -11.93
C ALA A 17 6.72 51.96 -12.79
N LEU A 18 6.78 50.91 -13.64
CA LEU A 18 7.83 50.57 -14.63
C LEU A 18 8.86 51.70 -14.93
N LYS A 19 9.82 51.91 -14.01
CA LYS A 19 10.95 52.81 -14.23
C LYS A 19 12.07 52.01 -14.89
N LEU A 20 12.33 52.28 -16.17
CA LEU A 20 13.37 51.59 -16.94
C LEU A 20 14.79 51.86 -16.41
N MET A 21 15.04 53.04 -15.86
CA MET A 21 16.39 53.48 -15.49
C MET A 21 16.36 54.42 -14.29
N ASN A 22 17.24 54.18 -13.31
CA ASN A 22 17.53 55.15 -12.26
C ASN A 22 18.45 56.23 -12.83
N ARG A 23 18.09 57.51 -12.64
CA ARG A 23 18.88 58.66 -13.10
C ARG A 23 20.01 59.05 -12.14
N GLU A 24 20.14 58.37 -11.01
CA GLU A 24 21.29 58.49 -10.11
C GLU A 24 22.58 58.00 -10.78
N LEU A 25 23.72 58.65 -10.51
CA LEU A 25 25.00 58.37 -11.16
C LEU A 25 25.79 57.29 -10.40
N PRO A 26 26.30 56.23 -11.08
CA PRO A 26 26.12 55.93 -12.50
C PRO A 26 24.71 55.38 -12.80
N PRO A 27 24.08 55.76 -13.95
CA PRO A 27 22.75 55.29 -14.30
C PRO A 27 22.74 53.76 -14.41
N ARG A 28 21.74 53.14 -13.81
CA ARG A 28 21.53 51.69 -13.83
C ARG A 28 20.15 51.36 -14.36
N PHE A 29 20.08 50.35 -15.23
CA PHE A 29 18.82 49.72 -15.59
C PHE A 29 18.24 49.03 -14.36
N LEU A 30 16.97 49.26 -14.08
CA LEU A 30 16.26 48.65 -12.96
C LEU A 30 15.46 47.46 -13.48
N TYR A 31 15.39 46.38 -12.70
CA TYR A 31 14.56 45.21 -12.99
C TYR A 31 14.85 44.53 -14.35
N PRO A 32 16.12 44.20 -14.66
CA PRO A 32 16.49 43.67 -15.97
C PRO A 32 15.78 42.35 -16.33
N LYS A 33 15.52 41.47 -15.35
CA LYS A 33 14.81 40.20 -15.57
C LYS A 33 13.34 40.43 -15.92
N GLU A 34 12.68 41.34 -15.22
CA GLU A 34 11.27 41.70 -15.42
C GLU A 34 11.07 42.36 -16.79
N TRP A 35 12.00 43.20 -17.24
CA TRP A 35 11.98 43.74 -18.61
C TRP A 35 12.18 42.68 -19.69
N GLN A 36 13.02 41.67 -19.45
CA GLN A 36 13.18 40.54 -20.37
C GLN A 36 11.89 39.70 -20.46
N HIS A 37 11.24 39.40 -19.32
CA HIS A 37 9.95 38.70 -19.30
C HIS A 37 8.85 39.50 -19.98
N LEU A 38 8.76 40.80 -19.70
CA LEU A 38 7.80 41.69 -20.34
C LEU A 38 7.96 41.71 -21.87
N THR A 39 9.22 41.76 -22.35
CA THR A 39 9.54 41.70 -23.78
C THR A 39 9.10 40.37 -24.37
N MET A 40 9.46 39.25 -23.74
CA MET A 40 9.08 37.90 -24.16
C MET A 40 7.56 37.71 -24.27
N PHE A 41 6.79 38.15 -23.26
CA PHE A 41 5.33 38.04 -23.27
C PHE A 41 4.68 38.97 -24.29
N THR A 42 5.24 40.15 -24.52
CA THR A 42 4.75 41.08 -25.55
C THR A 42 4.91 40.49 -26.95
N LEU A 43 6.03 39.81 -27.22
CA LEU A 43 6.26 39.13 -28.50
C LEU A 43 5.24 38.00 -28.76
N LEU A 44 4.92 37.20 -27.73
CA LEU A 44 3.88 36.18 -27.83
C LEU A 44 2.48 36.77 -28.12
N ILE A 45 2.18 37.96 -27.58
CA ILE A 45 0.93 38.66 -27.87
C ILE A 45 0.92 39.14 -29.34
N LEU A 46 1.99 39.79 -29.79
CA LEU A 46 2.11 40.30 -31.15
C LEU A 46 2.01 39.17 -32.18
N MET A 47 2.65 38.04 -31.92
CA MET A 47 2.56 36.83 -32.74
C MET A 47 1.10 36.33 -32.85
N GLY A 48 0.37 36.26 -31.74
CA GLY A 48 -1.05 35.91 -31.75
C GLY A 48 -1.91 36.91 -32.52
N CYS A 49 -1.59 38.20 -32.47
CA CYS A 49 -2.26 39.23 -33.27
C CYS A 49 -2.02 39.03 -34.77
N VAL A 50 -0.78 38.72 -35.19
CA VAL A 50 -0.45 38.44 -36.59
C VAL A 50 -1.24 37.22 -37.11
N ASP A 51 -1.34 36.16 -36.32
CA ASP A 51 -2.10 34.96 -36.69
C ASP A 51 -3.60 35.24 -36.84
N VAL A 52 -4.20 35.97 -35.89
CA VAL A 52 -5.62 36.38 -35.95
C VAL A 52 -5.89 37.30 -37.14
N MET A 53 -5.00 38.28 -37.39
CA MET A 53 -5.12 39.19 -38.51
C MET A 53 -5.02 38.46 -39.85
N SER A 54 -4.05 37.55 -40.00
CA SER A 54 -3.87 36.75 -41.22
C SER A 54 -5.09 35.86 -41.52
N LYS A 55 -5.68 35.24 -40.50
CA LYS A 55 -6.81 34.31 -40.66
C LYS A 55 -8.17 35.00 -40.82
N ASN A 56 -8.39 36.14 -40.17
CA ASN A 56 -9.74 36.72 -40.04
C ASN A 56 -9.90 38.13 -40.62
N MET A 57 -8.81 38.89 -40.79
CA MET A 57 -8.88 40.31 -41.18
C MET A 57 -8.36 40.57 -42.60
N LEU A 58 -7.48 39.71 -43.11
CA LEU A 58 -6.99 39.82 -44.50
C LEU A 58 -7.94 39.13 -45.49
N PRO A 59 -8.12 39.67 -46.71
CA PRO A 59 -8.95 39.06 -47.75
C PRO A 59 -8.49 37.65 -48.17
N GLN A 60 -7.20 37.35 -48.05
CA GLN A 60 -6.60 36.04 -48.27
C GLN A 60 -5.58 35.75 -47.16
N ARG A 61 -5.59 34.52 -46.66
CA ARG A 61 -4.68 34.07 -45.60
C ARG A 61 -3.23 34.12 -46.08
N CYS A 62 -2.36 34.80 -45.33
CA CYS A 62 -0.95 34.93 -45.66
C CYS A 62 -0.09 34.01 -44.77
N VAL A 63 0.06 32.75 -45.20
CA VAL A 63 0.83 31.73 -44.46
C VAL A 63 2.30 32.12 -44.32
N ALA A 64 2.87 32.83 -45.30
CA ALA A 64 4.25 33.31 -45.23
C ALA A 64 4.46 34.34 -44.10
N LEU A 65 3.48 35.22 -43.87
CA LEU A 65 3.51 36.19 -42.78
C LEU A 65 3.38 35.50 -41.42
N GLU A 66 2.50 34.50 -41.31
CA GLU A 66 2.35 33.68 -40.10
C GLU A 66 3.66 32.96 -39.73
N LYS A 67 4.25 32.23 -40.68
CA LYS A 67 5.52 31.50 -40.45
C LYS A 67 6.71 32.43 -40.21
N GLY A 68 6.78 33.56 -40.93
CA GLY A 68 7.83 34.56 -40.73
C GLY A 68 7.79 35.20 -39.34
N ALA A 69 6.59 35.56 -38.87
CA ALA A 69 6.41 36.11 -37.52
C ALA A 69 6.72 35.08 -36.43
N LEU A 70 6.37 33.82 -36.63
CA LEU A 70 6.71 32.71 -35.75
C LEU A 70 8.24 32.54 -35.62
N VAL A 71 8.96 32.46 -36.73
CA VAL A 71 10.42 32.30 -36.73
C VAL A 71 11.13 33.48 -36.06
N LEU A 72 10.71 34.72 -36.38
CA LEU A 72 11.27 35.92 -35.76
C LEU A 72 11.08 35.92 -34.24
N SER A 73 9.88 35.52 -33.79
CA SER A 73 9.56 35.45 -32.36
C SER A 73 10.45 34.46 -31.61
N PHE A 74 10.73 33.29 -32.20
CA PHE A 74 11.64 32.30 -31.61
C PHE A 74 13.11 32.72 -31.64
N TYR A 75 13.53 33.52 -32.63
CA TYR A 75 14.87 34.09 -32.68
C TYR A 75 15.10 35.09 -31.54
N GLU A 76 14.12 35.98 -31.31
CA GLU A 76 14.16 36.94 -30.22
C GLU A 76 14.04 36.26 -28.85
N LEU A 77 13.18 35.24 -28.73
CA LEU A 77 13.06 34.41 -27.53
C LEU A 77 14.40 33.78 -27.12
N LEU A 78 15.12 33.17 -28.08
CA LEU A 78 16.42 32.56 -27.82
C LEU A 78 17.45 33.59 -27.34
N LEU A 79 17.51 34.76 -27.96
CA LEU A 79 18.42 35.84 -27.56
C LEU A 79 18.15 36.34 -26.13
N LEU A 80 16.86 36.49 -25.78
CA LEU A 80 16.45 36.87 -24.43
C LEU A 80 16.81 35.80 -23.40
N MET A 81 16.54 34.53 -23.69
CA MET A 81 16.87 33.42 -22.78
C MET A 81 18.37 33.27 -22.53
N VAL A 82 19.20 33.36 -23.58
CA VAL A 82 20.67 33.32 -23.44
C VAL A 82 21.18 34.49 -22.59
N SER A 83 20.53 35.65 -22.67
CA SER A 83 20.88 36.81 -21.85
C SER A 83 20.39 36.66 -20.40
N HIS A 84 19.22 36.05 -20.20
CA HIS A 84 18.59 35.82 -18.89
C HIS A 84 19.42 34.91 -17.96
N VAL A 85 20.01 33.87 -18.54
CA VAL A 85 20.81 32.86 -17.84
C VAL A 85 22.10 33.44 -17.22
N LYS A 86 22.60 34.58 -17.71
CA LYS A 86 23.87 35.18 -17.24
C LYS A 86 23.87 35.61 -15.77
N GLU A 87 22.69 35.88 -15.21
CA GLU A 87 22.51 36.26 -13.81
C GLU A 87 21.85 35.15 -12.97
N SER A 88 21.74 33.93 -13.51
CA SER A 88 21.13 32.78 -12.84
C SER A 88 22.20 31.83 -12.30
N SER A 89 21.92 31.15 -11.19
CA SER A 89 22.80 30.12 -10.58
C SER A 89 22.01 28.88 -10.19
N GLY A 90 22.70 27.80 -9.81
CA GLY A 90 22.09 26.60 -9.24
C GLY A 90 21.01 25.98 -10.13
N ILE A 91 19.82 25.81 -9.57
CA ILE A 91 18.70 25.09 -10.19
C ILE A 91 17.96 25.96 -11.21
N GLU A 92 17.87 27.27 -10.96
CA GLU A 92 17.36 28.23 -11.93
C GLU A 92 18.20 28.16 -13.22
N LEU A 93 19.52 28.10 -13.09
CA LEU A 93 20.42 27.99 -14.23
C LEU A 93 20.20 26.69 -15.02
N GLN A 94 20.11 25.55 -14.34
CA GLN A 94 19.94 24.24 -14.97
C GLN A 94 18.60 24.12 -15.72
N VAL A 95 17.52 24.60 -15.13
CA VAL A 95 16.18 24.63 -15.75
C VAL A 95 16.19 25.45 -17.05
N HIS A 96 16.80 26.64 -17.02
CA HIS A 96 16.84 27.51 -18.19
C HIS A 96 17.73 26.96 -19.31
N TYR A 97 18.85 26.27 -18.99
CA TYR A 97 19.67 25.60 -20.02
C TYR A 97 18.89 24.53 -20.79
N LEU A 98 18.07 23.73 -20.09
CA LEU A 98 17.22 22.73 -20.73
C LEU A 98 16.18 23.37 -21.65
N LEU A 99 15.55 24.47 -21.22
CA LEU A 99 14.61 25.21 -22.06
C LEU A 99 15.29 25.83 -23.29
N ILE A 100 16.50 26.40 -23.14
CA ILE A 100 17.27 26.97 -24.26
C ILE A 100 17.55 25.90 -25.32
N LEU A 101 17.89 24.68 -24.91
CA LEU A 101 18.17 23.58 -25.84
C LEU A 101 16.97 23.30 -26.75
N VAL A 102 15.77 23.19 -26.20
CA VAL A 102 14.56 22.89 -26.98
C VAL A 102 14.16 24.07 -27.85
N VAL A 103 14.27 25.31 -27.34
CA VAL A 103 14.01 26.53 -28.11
C VAL A 103 14.98 26.64 -29.30
N PHE A 104 16.25 26.31 -29.12
CA PHE A 104 17.25 26.30 -30.19
C PHE A 104 16.94 25.24 -31.26
N LEU A 105 16.60 24.01 -30.86
CA LEU A 105 16.22 22.95 -31.79
C LEU A 105 14.96 23.30 -32.58
N LEU A 106 13.96 23.89 -31.92
CA LEU A 106 12.74 24.35 -32.56
C LEU A 106 13.01 25.48 -33.55
N LEU A 107 13.88 26.44 -33.19
CA LEU A 107 14.31 27.52 -34.10
C LEU A 107 14.95 26.96 -35.39
N LEU A 108 15.81 25.93 -35.27
CA LEU A 108 16.41 25.29 -36.44
C LEU A 108 15.35 24.65 -37.34
N VAL A 109 14.40 23.90 -36.76
CA VAL A 109 13.31 23.28 -37.52
C VAL A 109 12.45 24.31 -38.22
N LEU A 110 12.01 25.36 -37.50
CA LEU A 110 11.19 26.45 -38.06
C LEU A 110 11.93 27.20 -39.17
N THR A 111 13.24 27.42 -39.02
CA THR A 111 14.06 28.08 -40.05
C THR A 111 14.16 27.22 -41.31
N VAL A 112 14.36 25.91 -41.18
CA VAL A 112 14.39 24.99 -42.34
C VAL A 112 13.01 24.90 -43.01
N GLU A 113 11.94 24.93 -42.23
CA GLU A 113 10.56 24.88 -42.71
C GLU A 113 10.18 26.09 -43.58
N LEU A 114 10.80 27.27 -43.38
CA LEU A 114 10.61 28.41 -44.29
C LEU A 114 11.05 28.11 -45.73
N TRP A 115 12.07 27.27 -45.90
CA TRP A 115 12.63 26.91 -47.20
C TRP A 115 11.98 25.65 -47.80
N ALA A 116 11.49 24.74 -46.95
CA ALA A 116 10.91 23.46 -47.36
C ALA A 116 9.58 23.16 -46.65
N PRO A 117 8.51 23.94 -46.87
CA PRO A 117 7.25 23.83 -46.12
C PRO A 117 6.45 22.54 -46.40
N GLU A 118 6.76 21.81 -47.47
CA GLU A 118 6.02 20.61 -47.91
C GLU A 118 6.56 19.30 -47.28
N MET A 119 7.59 19.37 -46.43
CA MET A 119 8.17 18.17 -45.80
C MET A 119 7.41 17.78 -44.53
N PHE A 120 6.66 16.69 -44.60
CA PHE A 120 5.90 16.15 -43.46
C PHE A 120 6.75 15.91 -42.20
N GLN A 121 8.02 15.52 -42.36
CA GLN A 121 8.93 15.29 -41.24
C GLN A 121 9.20 16.56 -40.43
N LEU A 122 9.30 17.73 -41.08
CA LEU A 122 9.54 19.00 -40.39
C LEU A 122 8.32 19.41 -39.57
N TRP A 123 7.12 19.24 -40.11
CA TRP A 123 5.87 19.50 -39.38
C TRP A 123 5.70 18.59 -38.15
N MET A 124 6.06 17.30 -38.27
CA MET A 124 6.06 16.37 -37.15
C MET A 124 7.10 16.76 -36.07
N MET A 125 8.30 17.17 -36.49
CA MET A 125 9.36 17.61 -35.58
C MET A 125 8.98 18.91 -34.86
N GLU A 126 8.43 19.89 -35.60
CA GLU A 126 7.91 21.15 -35.06
C GLU A 126 6.87 20.87 -33.98
N THR A 127 5.85 20.08 -34.30
CA THR A 127 4.76 19.73 -33.37
C THR A 127 5.30 19.03 -32.12
N LEU A 128 6.21 18.08 -32.28
CA LEU A 128 6.84 17.37 -31.16
C LEU A 128 7.64 18.32 -30.26
N LEU A 129 8.46 19.19 -30.84
CA LEU A 129 9.29 20.14 -30.10
C LEU A 129 8.45 21.21 -29.39
N ILE A 130 7.35 21.68 -29.99
CA ILE A 130 6.38 22.58 -29.34
C ILE A 130 5.73 21.90 -28.12
N LEU A 131 5.34 20.62 -28.26
CA LEU A 131 4.77 19.85 -27.14
C LEU A 131 5.78 19.63 -26.01
N ILE A 132 7.04 19.33 -26.36
CA ILE A 132 8.13 19.19 -25.38
C ILE A 132 8.34 20.52 -24.67
N MET A 133 8.51 21.61 -25.41
CA MET A 133 8.72 22.95 -24.87
C MET A 133 7.57 23.36 -23.93
N GLY A 134 6.31 23.15 -24.33
CA GLY A 134 5.15 23.45 -23.50
C GLY A 134 5.11 22.63 -22.22
N SER A 135 5.46 21.34 -22.28
CA SER A 135 5.52 20.49 -21.08
C SER A 135 6.65 20.90 -20.13
N TRP A 136 7.79 21.32 -20.68
CA TRP A 136 8.98 21.74 -19.96
C TRP A 136 8.80 23.11 -19.28
N LEU A 137 8.07 24.04 -19.90
CA LEU A 137 7.68 25.31 -19.28
C LEU A 137 6.79 25.09 -18.04
N ILE A 138 5.89 24.10 -18.07
CA ILE A 138 5.08 23.73 -16.90
C ILE A 138 5.96 23.15 -15.79
N GLN A 139 6.92 22.26 -16.14
CA GLN A 139 7.88 21.72 -15.16
C GLN A 139 8.73 22.83 -14.54
N ALA A 140 9.22 23.78 -15.34
CA ALA A 140 9.97 24.93 -14.85
C ALA A 140 9.16 25.76 -13.84
N GLY A 141 7.86 25.96 -14.11
CA GLY A 141 6.96 26.63 -13.16
C GLY A 141 6.85 25.91 -11.81
N PHE A 142 6.75 24.57 -11.81
CA PHE A 142 6.77 23.79 -10.57
C PHE A 142 8.13 23.84 -9.88
N ILE A 143 9.24 23.69 -10.61
CA ILE A 143 10.57 23.64 -10.01
C ILE A 143 10.93 24.99 -9.37
N LEU A 144 10.68 26.11 -10.07
CA LEU A 144 11.13 27.44 -9.64
C LEU A 144 10.18 28.10 -8.63
N TYR A 145 8.88 27.79 -8.65
CA TYR A 145 7.90 28.50 -7.80
C TYR A 145 7.12 27.59 -6.84
N ARG A 146 7.00 26.28 -7.10
CA ARG A 146 6.24 25.36 -6.24
C ARG A 146 6.67 23.89 -6.39
N PRO A 147 7.73 23.46 -5.68
CA PRO A 147 8.30 22.12 -5.86
C PRO A 147 7.23 21.05 -5.66
N VAL A 148 7.16 20.08 -6.59
CA VAL A 148 6.20 18.96 -6.54
C VAL A 148 6.37 18.12 -5.28
N SER A 149 7.59 18.08 -4.73
CA SER A 149 7.94 17.41 -3.47
C SER A 149 7.46 18.15 -2.22
N GLY A 150 7.10 19.44 -2.32
CA GLY A 150 6.77 20.30 -1.18
C GLY A 150 7.98 20.83 -0.39
N TYR A 151 9.21 20.46 -0.76
CA TYR A 151 10.47 20.93 -0.16
C TYR A 151 11.19 21.91 -1.09
N PRO A 152 11.73 23.03 -0.60
CA PRO A 152 12.53 23.95 -1.42
C PRO A 152 13.78 23.23 -1.93
N TRP A 153 14.16 23.51 -3.17
CA TRP A 153 15.36 22.96 -3.77
C TRP A 153 16.62 23.61 -3.20
N ASP A 154 17.70 22.83 -3.03
CA ASP A 154 18.99 23.33 -2.57
C ASP A 154 19.95 23.57 -3.76
N ASP A 155 20.34 24.83 -3.96
CA ASP A 155 21.24 25.24 -5.06
C ASP A 155 22.68 24.71 -4.92
N ASP A 156 23.08 24.28 -3.71
CA ASP A 156 24.42 23.77 -3.42
C ASP A 156 24.49 22.22 -3.39
N ASP A 157 23.33 21.51 -3.44
CA ASP A 157 23.31 20.05 -3.47
C ASP A 157 23.42 19.51 -4.91
N MET A 158 24.52 18.81 -5.18
CA MET A 158 24.77 18.13 -6.46
C MET A 158 23.68 17.10 -6.80
N ASN A 159 23.03 16.50 -5.80
CA ASN A 159 21.94 15.54 -6.04
C ASN A 159 20.72 16.25 -6.61
N ASP A 160 20.35 17.41 -6.06
CA ASP A 160 19.21 18.20 -6.53
C ASP A 160 19.45 18.69 -7.97
N LEU A 161 20.64 19.22 -8.27
CA LEU A 161 21.02 19.62 -9.64
C LEU A 161 20.95 18.46 -10.65
N MET A 162 21.44 17.27 -10.26
CA MET A 162 21.37 16.08 -11.13
C MET A 162 19.93 15.62 -11.34
N PHE A 163 19.09 15.74 -10.31
CA PHE A 163 17.72 15.23 -10.33
C PHE A 163 16.77 16.11 -11.15
N VAL A 164 17.04 17.42 -11.28
CA VAL A 164 16.28 18.35 -12.16
C VAL A 164 16.15 17.81 -13.59
N THR A 165 17.23 17.29 -14.17
CA THR A 165 17.21 16.76 -15.55
C THR A 165 16.24 15.57 -15.70
N THR A 166 16.05 14.80 -14.62
CA THR A 166 15.13 13.66 -14.60
C THR A 166 13.67 14.10 -14.73
N PHE A 167 13.28 15.24 -14.12
CA PHE A 167 11.93 15.81 -14.25
C PHE A 167 11.59 16.28 -15.67
N PHE A 168 12.60 16.68 -16.45
CA PHE A 168 12.41 17.06 -17.85
C PHE A 168 12.37 15.84 -18.78
N CYS A 169 13.04 14.74 -18.42
CA CYS A 169 13.05 13.47 -19.17
C CYS A 169 11.82 12.58 -18.91
N TRP A 170 11.23 12.66 -17.70
CA TRP A 170 10.07 11.85 -17.33
C TRP A 170 8.81 12.71 -17.34
N ARG A 171 7.80 12.28 -18.11
CA ARG A 171 6.43 12.77 -17.92
C ARG A 171 6.04 12.35 -16.49
N PRO A 172 5.62 13.25 -15.59
CA PRO A 172 5.00 12.81 -14.36
C PRO A 172 3.61 12.29 -14.72
N ASP A 173 3.52 11.05 -15.21
CA ASP A 173 2.33 10.23 -15.04
C ASP A 173 2.26 9.84 -13.56
N ARG A 174 1.95 10.84 -12.72
CA ARG A 174 1.43 10.73 -11.35
C ARG A 174 0.92 12.11 -10.93
N ALA A 175 -0.10 12.58 -11.64
CA ALA A 175 -1.09 13.49 -11.10
C ALA A 175 -2.39 12.71 -10.77
N GLU A 176 -2.27 11.57 -10.08
CA GLU A 176 -3.33 11.03 -9.23
C GLU A 176 -2.96 11.33 -7.78
N ASN A 177 -3.00 12.61 -7.41
CA ASN A 177 -3.14 13.09 -6.04
C ASN A 177 -3.56 14.56 -6.09
N GLY A 178 -4.78 14.77 -6.57
CA GLY A 178 -5.36 16.10 -6.81
C GLY A 178 -6.85 16.07 -7.06
N ARG A 179 -7.59 15.14 -6.44
CA ARG A 179 -9.05 15.22 -6.33
C ARG A 179 -9.48 14.84 -4.91
N ARG A 180 -9.42 15.82 -4.01
CA ARG A 180 -10.18 15.83 -2.77
C ARG A 180 -10.70 17.23 -2.53
N ALA A 181 -11.87 17.52 -3.11
CA ALA A 181 -12.86 18.50 -2.64
C ALA A 181 -13.97 18.59 -3.70
N GLU A 182 -14.88 17.62 -3.71
CA GLU A 182 -16.29 17.73 -4.15
C GLU A 182 -16.86 16.31 -4.29
N LEU A 183 -17.26 15.73 -3.16
CA LEU A 183 -18.09 14.53 -3.14
C LEU A 183 -18.93 14.51 -1.84
N LEU A 184 -19.56 15.64 -1.53
CA LEU A 184 -20.64 15.75 -0.55
C LEU A 184 -21.59 16.88 -0.97
N SER A 185 -22.44 16.59 -1.97
CA SER A 185 -23.82 17.10 -2.12
C SER A 185 -24.25 17.10 -3.60
N ALA A 186 -25.02 16.09 -4.03
CA ALA A 186 -26.09 16.21 -5.03
C ALA A 186 -26.68 14.82 -5.37
N PRO A 187 -27.98 14.74 -5.69
CA PRO A 187 -28.75 13.49 -5.70
C PRO A 187 -28.57 12.67 -6.98
N ALA A 188 -29.01 11.42 -6.89
CA ALA A 188 -29.08 10.42 -7.95
C ALA A 188 -29.64 10.96 -9.27
N ASN A 189 -28.79 11.00 -10.31
CA ASN A 189 -29.09 10.62 -11.70
C ASN A 189 -27.98 11.12 -12.63
N SER A 190 -27.02 10.26 -12.96
CA SER A 190 -26.38 10.22 -14.29
C SER A 190 -25.32 9.12 -14.31
N SER A 191 -25.45 8.25 -15.30
CA SER A 191 -24.62 7.09 -15.64
C SER A 191 -23.11 7.38 -15.60
N PRO A 192 -22.26 6.49 -15.06
CA PRO A 192 -20.80 6.67 -15.15
C PRO A 192 -20.28 6.25 -16.53
N LEU A 193 -19.50 7.13 -17.16
CA LEU A 193 -18.67 6.80 -18.34
C LEU A 193 -17.64 5.73 -17.95
N SER A 194 -17.73 4.61 -18.65
CA SER A 194 -16.80 3.49 -18.65
C SER A 194 -15.47 3.85 -19.31
N SER A 195 -14.34 3.55 -18.65
CA SER A 195 -13.12 3.18 -19.39
C SER A 195 -13.38 1.88 -20.16
N PRO A 196 -12.77 1.63 -21.34
CA PRO A 196 -13.18 0.53 -22.19
C PRO A 196 -12.73 -0.82 -21.60
N ARG A 197 -13.51 -1.35 -20.66
CA ARG A 197 -13.53 -2.77 -20.32
C ARG A 197 -14.56 -3.43 -21.24
N SER A 198 -14.06 -4.25 -22.15
CA SER A 198 -14.87 -5.11 -23.03
C SER A 198 -15.98 -5.84 -22.25
N HIS A 199 -17.23 -5.69 -22.68
CA HIS A 199 -18.37 -6.46 -22.16
C HIS A 199 -18.51 -7.83 -22.88
N GLY A 200 -18.64 -8.92 -22.10
CA GLY A 200 -19.10 -10.27 -22.51
C GLY A 200 -18.54 -11.45 -21.66
N PRO A 201 -19.34 -12.46 -21.22
CA PRO A 201 -19.07 -13.44 -20.11
C PRO A 201 -18.00 -14.52 -20.45
N PRO A 202 -17.55 -15.47 -19.57
CA PRO A 202 -18.01 -15.93 -18.24
C PRO A 202 -17.14 -15.43 -17.05
N ALA A 203 -17.28 -15.99 -15.84
CA ALA A 203 -16.54 -15.63 -14.63
C ALA A 203 -15.02 -15.80 -14.81
N ARG A 204 -14.26 -14.71 -14.91
CA ARG A 204 -12.93 -14.82 -15.54
C ARG A 204 -11.75 -15.14 -14.63
N HIS A 205 -11.83 -15.10 -13.30
CA HIS A 205 -10.59 -15.19 -12.51
C HIS A 205 -10.74 -15.85 -11.12
N LEU A 206 -10.03 -16.97 -10.93
CA LEU A 206 -9.81 -17.67 -9.67
C LEU A 206 -8.44 -17.31 -9.11
N LEU A 207 -8.36 -16.67 -7.94
CA LEU A 207 -7.07 -16.38 -7.29
C LEU A 207 -6.76 -17.48 -6.26
N ALA A 208 -5.80 -18.35 -6.56
CA ALA A 208 -5.32 -19.33 -5.59
C ALA A 208 -4.29 -18.65 -4.67
N ALA A 209 -4.50 -18.66 -3.36
CA ALA A 209 -3.56 -18.16 -2.35
C ALA A 209 -2.93 -19.33 -1.58
N GLN A 210 -1.62 -19.27 -1.38
CA GLN A 210 -0.82 -20.29 -0.72
C GLN A 210 0.05 -19.69 0.38
N ASN A 211 0.23 -20.42 1.48
CA ASN A 211 1.22 -20.12 2.52
C ASN A 211 2.60 -20.68 2.17
N ILE A 212 3.63 -19.86 2.33
CA ILE A 212 5.03 -20.27 2.39
C ILE A 212 5.63 -19.69 3.65
N PHE A 213 6.31 -20.54 4.42
CA PHE A 213 7.21 -20.11 5.48
C PHE A 213 8.63 -20.15 4.96
N HIS A 214 9.32 -19.02 4.99
CA HIS A 214 10.75 -18.97 4.67
C HIS A 214 11.47 -17.97 5.57
N HIS A 215 12.60 -18.37 6.16
CA HIS A 215 13.38 -17.60 7.14
C HIS A 215 12.55 -16.98 8.29
N GLY A 216 11.47 -17.66 8.68
CA GLY A 216 10.55 -17.22 9.73
C GLY A 216 9.73 -15.97 9.37
N HIS A 217 9.61 -15.64 8.08
CA HIS A 217 8.62 -14.71 7.59
C HIS A 217 7.46 -15.48 6.94
N LEU A 218 6.25 -15.20 7.42
CA LEU A 218 4.99 -15.56 6.77
C LEU A 218 4.94 -14.89 5.39
N ARG A 219 4.86 -15.66 4.30
CA ARG A 219 4.63 -15.10 2.96
C ARG A 219 3.50 -15.84 2.27
N LEU A 220 2.49 -15.08 1.86
CA LEU A 220 1.43 -15.57 0.99
C LEU A 220 1.84 -15.40 -0.48
N ARG A 221 1.50 -16.36 -1.34
CA ARG A 221 1.65 -16.24 -2.80
C ARG A 221 0.30 -16.41 -3.45
N CYS A 222 0.13 -15.84 -4.63
CA CYS A 222 -1.08 -16.08 -5.39
C CYS A 222 -0.86 -16.05 -6.90
N LYS A 223 -1.79 -16.69 -7.62
CA LYS A 223 -1.89 -16.61 -9.09
C LYS A 223 -3.32 -16.83 -9.57
N THR A 224 -3.61 -16.41 -10.78
CA THR A 224 -4.97 -16.39 -11.33
C THR A 224 -5.17 -17.38 -12.49
N ARG A 225 -6.24 -18.21 -12.46
CA ARG A 225 -6.73 -18.95 -13.65
C ARG A 225 -8.13 -18.51 -14.05
N THR A 226 -8.46 -18.66 -15.32
CA THR A 226 -9.83 -18.51 -15.82
C THR A 226 -10.57 -19.85 -15.76
N LEU A 227 -11.85 -19.80 -15.39
CA LEU A 227 -12.78 -20.93 -15.41
C LEU A 227 -13.92 -20.61 -16.39
N ASP A 228 -14.54 -21.64 -16.95
CA ASP A 228 -15.61 -21.47 -17.95
C ASP A 228 -16.94 -21.01 -17.33
N SER A 229 -17.13 -21.23 -16.03
CA SER A 229 -18.32 -20.84 -15.28
C SER A 229 -17.98 -20.51 -13.82
N GLU A 230 -18.90 -19.85 -13.14
CA GLU A 230 -18.77 -19.61 -11.70
C GLU A 230 -18.90 -20.95 -10.93
N PRO A 231 -17.89 -21.36 -10.15
CA PRO A 231 -17.96 -22.55 -9.32
C PRO A 231 -18.94 -22.32 -8.16
N LYS A 232 -19.80 -23.31 -7.87
CA LYS A 232 -20.79 -23.27 -6.79
C LYS A 232 -20.27 -23.81 -5.48
N SER A 233 -19.26 -24.68 -5.51
CA SER A 233 -18.61 -25.22 -4.33
C SER A 233 -17.10 -25.37 -4.52
N VAL A 234 -16.37 -25.67 -3.44
CA VAL A 234 -14.92 -25.84 -3.48
C VAL A 234 -14.52 -27.12 -4.22
N GLU A 235 -15.40 -28.13 -4.26
CA GLU A 235 -15.19 -29.42 -4.91
C GLU A 235 -15.22 -29.33 -6.45
N GLU A 236 -15.92 -28.32 -7.00
CA GLU A 236 -15.94 -28.05 -8.44
C GLU A 236 -14.63 -27.42 -8.95
N LEU A 237 -13.75 -26.99 -8.03
CA LEU A 237 -12.52 -26.33 -8.39
C LEU A 237 -11.44 -27.35 -8.78
N PRO A 238 -10.82 -27.21 -9.96
CA PRO A 238 -9.73 -28.09 -10.36
C PRO A 238 -8.49 -27.88 -9.49
N ALA A 239 -7.81 -28.98 -9.17
CA ALA A 239 -6.44 -28.92 -8.67
C ALA A 239 -5.54 -28.17 -9.66
N TRP A 240 -4.45 -27.59 -9.14
CA TRP A 240 -3.47 -26.88 -9.94
C TRP A 240 -2.06 -27.22 -9.48
N ASN A 241 -1.05 -26.63 -10.11
CA ASN A 241 0.35 -26.82 -9.79
C ASN A 241 1.08 -25.48 -9.86
N PHE A 242 2.28 -25.39 -9.28
CA PHE A 242 3.16 -24.22 -9.38
C PHE A 242 4.62 -24.68 -9.25
N ASP A 243 5.54 -23.79 -9.61
CA ASP A 243 6.97 -24.01 -9.46
C ASP A 243 7.40 -23.76 -8.00
N GLY A 244 7.67 -24.85 -7.28
CA GLY A 244 8.12 -24.86 -5.88
C GLY A 244 9.55 -24.35 -5.68
N SER A 245 10.36 -24.29 -6.74
CA SER A 245 11.74 -23.81 -6.63
C SER A 245 11.79 -22.30 -6.43
N SER A 246 10.85 -21.57 -7.07
CA SER A 246 10.62 -20.12 -6.89
C SER A 246 9.94 -19.76 -5.56
N THR A 247 9.65 -20.76 -4.72
CA THR A 247 8.96 -20.61 -3.44
C THR A 247 9.73 -21.21 -2.26
N PHE A 248 10.95 -21.70 -2.47
CA PHE A 248 11.77 -22.37 -1.45
C PHE A 248 11.15 -23.67 -0.89
N GLN A 249 10.38 -24.39 -1.70
CA GLN A 249 9.67 -25.61 -1.27
C GLN A 249 10.09 -26.86 -2.03
N SER A 250 10.88 -26.72 -3.09
CA SER A 250 11.44 -27.83 -3.86
C SER A 250 12.77 -27.45 -4.51
N GLU A 251 13.51 -28.46 -4.96
CA GLU A 251 14.69 -28.27 -5.78
C GLU A 251 14.31 -27.98 -7.24
N GLY A 252 15.18 -27.29 -7.98
CA GLY A 252 14.92 -26.93 -9.38
C GLY A 252 14.80 -28.11 -10.34
N SER A 253 15.41 -29.25 -10.01
CA SER A 253 15.37 -30.48 -10.84
C SER A 253 14.03 -31.21 -10.79
N ASN A 254 13.21 -30.97 -9.77
CA ASN A 254 11.88 -31.55 -9.59
C ASN A 254 10.99 -30.58 -8.82
N SER A 255 10.56 -29.52 -9.52
CA SER A 255 10.01 -28.35 -8.85
C SER A 255 8.49 -28.28 -8.81
N ASP A 256 7.78 -29.12 -9.57
CA ASP A 256 6.32 -29.09 -9.60
C ASP A 256 5.72 -29.49 -8.24
N MET A 257 4.91 -28.60 -7.69
CA MET A 257 4.10 -28.83 -6.50
C MET A 257 2.62 -28.64 -6.82
N TYR A 258 1.75 -29.34 -6.09
CA TYR A 258 0.30 -29.31 -6.30
C TYR A 258 -0.40 -28.39 -5.32
N LEU A 259 -1.41 -27.69 -5.83
CA LEU A 259 -2.39 -26.91 -5.08
C LEU A 259 -3.72 -27.68 -5.09
N VAL A 260 -4.22 -27.98 -3.91
CA VAL A 260 -5.53 -28.62 -3.71
C VAL A 260 -6.47 -27.61 -3.03
N PRO A 261 -7.57 -27.20 -3.68
CA PRO A 261 -8.54 -26.27 -3.09
C PRO A 261 -9.04 -26.75 -1.72
N ALA A 262 -9.04 -25.84 -0.76
CA ALA A 262 -9.35 -26.13 0.64
C ALA A 262 -10.53 -25.30 1.16
N ALA A 263 -10.58 -24.01 0.81
CA ALA A 263 -11.68 -23.11 1.11
C ALA A 263 -11.88 -22.10 -0.02
N MET A 264 -13.12 -21.66 -0.24
CA MET A 264 -13.49 -20.73 -1.30
C MET A 264 -14.24 -19.52 -0.73
N PHE A 265 -13.85 -18.33 -1.16
CA PHE A 265 -14.42 -17.05 -0.75
C PHE A 265 -14.74 -16.19 -1.97
N ARG A 266 -15.60 -15.19 -1.82
CA ARG A 266 -15.82 -14.17 -2.87
C ARG A 266 -14.59 -13.28 -2.98
N ASP A 267 -14.25 -12.85 -4.18
CA ASP A 267 -13.13 -11.92 -4.40
C ASP A 267 -13.57 -10.47 -4.19
N PRO A 268 -13.11 -9.77 -3.12
CA PRO A 268 -13.52 -8.38 -2.88
C PRO A 268 -12.85 -7.38 -3.82
N PHE A 269 -11.76 -7.76 -4.51
CA PHE A 269 -11.02 -6.90 -5.42
C PHE A 269 -11.59 -6.96 -6.84
N ARG A 270 -12.06 -8.14 -7.26
CA ARG A 270 -12.63 -8.38 -8.59
C ARG A 270 -14.15 -8.49 -8.60
N LYS A 271 -14.78 -8.56 -7.43
CA LYS A 271 -16.22 -8.74 -7.20
C LYS A 271 -16.76 -10.04 -7.80
N ASP A 272 -18.03 -10.31 -7.58
CA ASP A 272 -18.70 -11.48 -8.15
C ASP A 272 -18.75 -11.38 -9.68
N PRO A 273 -18.64 -12.51 -10.39
CA PRO A 273 -18.62 -13.90 -9.89
C PRO A 273 -17.22 -14.46 -9.52
N ASN A 274 -16.20 -13.61 -9.35
CA ASN A 274 -14.81 -14.06 -9.11
C ASN A 274 -14.61 -14.59 -7.68
N LYS A 275 -13.62 -15.47 -7.50
CA LYS A 275 -13.39 -16.21 -6.25
C LYS A 275 -11.93 -16.12 -5.78
N LEU A 276 -11.75 -16.05 -4.47
CA LEU A 276 -10.49 -16.38 -3.80
C LEU A 276 -10.54 -17.84 -3.37
N VAL A 277 -9.46 -18.57 -3.59
CA VAL A 277 -9.35 -19.98 -3.20
C VAL A 277 -8.10 -20.16 -2.37
N PHE A 278 -8.30 -20.57 -1.13
CA PHE A 278 -7.23 -20.99 -0.27
C PHE A 278 -6.91 -22.46 -0.55
N CYS A 279 -5.63 -22.81 -0.66
CA CYS A 279 -5.18 -24.13 -1.09
C CYS A 279 -4.23 -24.80 -0.08
N GLU A 280 -4.34 -26.12 0.04
CA GLU A 280 -3.28 -26.97 0.58
C GLU A 280 -2.19 -27.23 -0.47
N VAL A 281 -1.00 -27.58 0.03
CA VAL A 281 0.19 -27.78 -0.80
C VAL A 281 0.70 -29.21 -0.63
N PHE A 282 0.90 -29.87 -1.76
CA PHE A 282 1.46 -31.22 -1.83
C PHE A 282 2.65 -31.26 -2.77
N LYS A 283 3.64 -32.08 -2.44
CA LYS A 283 4.83 -32.31 -3.26
C LYS A 283 4.49 -33.16 -4.49
N TYR A 284 5.46 -33.33 -5.39
CA TYR A 284 5.36 -34.21 -6.57
C TYR A 284 4.85 -35.64 -6.24
N ASN A 285 5.21 -36.17 -5.07
CA ASN A 285 4.81 -37.51 -4.59
C ASN A 285 3.48 -37.53 -3.82
N ARG A 286 2.68 -36.46 -3.91
CA ARG A 286 1.38 -36.28 -3.21
C ARG A 286 1.46 -36.29 -1.68
N LYS A 287 2.66 -36.21 -1.08
CA LYS A 287 2.79 -35.96 0.36
C LYS A 287 2.61 -34.46 0.67
N PRO A 288 2.08 -34.09 1.84
CA PRO A 288 2.00 -32.70 2.25
C PRO A 288 3.38 -32.03 2.21
N ALA A 289 3.44 -30.76 1.82
CA ALA A 289 4.63 -29.95 2.00
C ALA A 289 4.91 -29.73 3.50
N GLU A 290 6.15 -29.42 3.85
CA GLU A 290 6.60 -29.16 5.23
C GLU A 290 5.78 -28.07 5.90
N THR A 291 5.39 -27.06 5.12
CA THR A 291 4.59 -25.92 5.58
C THR A 291 3.09 -26.15 5.48
N ASN A 292 2.64 -27.34 5.06
CA ASN A 292 1.22 -27.69 5.03
C ASN A 292 0.77 -28.21 6.41
N LEU A 293 0.69 -27.30 7.38
CA LEU A 293 0.22 -27.60 8.73
C LEU A 293 -1.30 -27.83 8.79
N ARG A 294 -2.05 -27.33 7.80
CA ARG A 294 -3.48 -27.57 7.66
C ARG A 294 -3.81 -29.06 7.59
N HIS A 295 -3.01 -29.85 6.88
CA HIS A 295 -3.27 -31.27 6.67
C HIS A 295 -3.40 -32.06 7.98
N THR A 296 -2.44 -31.88 8.91
CA THR A 296 -2.47 -32.53 10.23
C THR A 296 -3.54 -31.91 11.12
N CYS A 297 -3.65 -30.57 11.12
CA CYS A 297 -4.63 -29.85 11.92
C CYS A 297 -6.06 -30.30 11.60
N LYS A 298 -6.40 -30.45 10.30
CA LYS A 298 -7.70 -30.94 9.85
C LYS A 298 -8.05 -32.29 10.46
N ARG A 299 -7.11 -33.25 10.45
CA ARG A 299 -7.32 -34.58 11.04
C ARG A 299 -7.58 -34.49 12.55
N ILE A 300 -6.81 -33.67 13.25
CA ILE A 300 -6.98 -33.46 14.70
C ILE A 300 -8.34 -32.82 15.02
N MET A 301 -8.78 -31.85 14.22
CA MET A 301 -10.10 -31.22 14.37
C MET A 301 -11.25 -32.21 14.13
N GLU A 302 -11.12 -33.10 13.14
CA GLU A 302 -12.12 -34.14 12.85
C GLU A 302 -12.29 -35.11 14.04
N MET A 303 -11.18 -35.49 14.70
CA MET A 303 -11.19 -36.39 15.87
C MET A 303 -11.99 -35.84 17.06
N VAL A 304 -12.09 -34.52 17.20
CA VAL A 304 -12.78 -33.86 18.33
C VAL A 304 -14.02 -33.08 17.89
N SER A 305 -14.52 -33.33 16.68
CA SER A 305 -15.67 -32.62 16.09
C SER A 305 -16.93 -32.68 16.97
N ASN A 306 -17.13 -33.78 17.70
CA ASN A 306 -18.21 -33.95 18.66
C ASN A 306 -18.17 -32.96 19.84
N GLN A 307 -17.03 -32.34 20.12
CA GLN A 307 -16.87 -31.33 21.18
C GLN A 307 -17.10 -29.89 20.68
N HIS A 308 -17.30 -29.69 19.36
CA HIS A 308 -17.52 -28.40 18.72
C HIS A 308 -16.54 -27.30 19.18
N PRO A 309 -15.22 -27.49 18.94
CA PRO A 309 -14.21 -26.53 19.35
C PRO A 309 -14.37 -25.23 18.55
N TRP A 310 -14.56 -24.12 19.25
CA TRP A 310 -14.65 -22.78 18.67
C TRP A 310 -13.42 -21.96 19.03
N PHE A 311 -12.94 -21.23 18.04
CA PHE A 311 -11.79 -20.34 18.16
C PHE A 311 -12.16 -18.92 17.72
N GLY A 312 -11.57 -17.93 18.37
CA GLY A 312 -11.51 -16.57 17.87
C GLY A 312 -10.09 -16.03 17.99
N MET A 313 -9.54 -15.43 16.94
CA MET A 313 -8.17 -14.92 16.94
C MET A 313 -8.15 -13.42 16.71
N GLU A 314 -7.40 -12.74 17.57
CA GLU A 314 -7.18 -11.29 17.60
C GLU A 314 -5.87 -10.99 16.86
N GLN A 315 -5.92 -10.69 15.56
CA GLN A 315 -4.72 -10.42 14.77
C GLN A 315 -4.29 -8.97 14.92
N GLU A 316 -3.22 -8.75 15.67
CA GLU A 316 -2.52 -7.46 15.68
C GLU A 316 -1.52 -7.37 14.53
N TYR A 317 -1.32 -6.17 14.01
CA TYR A 317 -0.34 -5.86 12.97
C TYR A 317 0.08 -4.40 13.01
N THR A 318 1.22 -4.09 12.40
CA THR A 318 1.71 -2.70 12.30
C THR A 318 1.83 -2.32 10.83
N LEU A 319 1.35 -1.12 10.49
CA LEU A 319 1.53 -0.53 9.17
C LEU A 319 2.90 0.15 9.10
N MET A 320 3.62 -0.13 8.02
CA MET A 320 4.96 0.38 7.73
C MET A 320 4.96 1.10 6.38
N GLY A 321 5.75 2.16 6.27
CA GLY A 321 6.16 2.72 4.99
C GLY A 321 7.08 1.77 4.22
N THR A 322 7.31 2.06 2.94
CA THR A 322 8.22 1.28 2.09
C THR A 322 9.69 1.44 2.51
N ASP A 323 10.00 2.47 3.29
CA ASP A 323 11.29 2.71 3.94
C ASP A 323 11.56 1.78 5.14
N GLY A 324 10.56 1.00 5.57
CA GLY A 324 10.64 0.14 6.73
C GLY A 324 10.41 0.86 8.06
N HIS A 325 9.98 2.12 8.04
CA HIS A 325 9.59 2.87 9.24
C HIS A 325 8.06 2.79 9.47
N PRO A 326 7.54 2.82 10.70
CA PRO A 326 6.10 2.74 10.92
C PRO A 326 5.35 3.89 10.24
N PHE A 327 4.22 3.57 9.61
CA PHE A 327 3.48 4.50 8.78
C PHE A 327 2.98 5.72 9.57
N GLY A 328 3.25 6.92 9.07
CA GLY A 328 2.84 8.18 9.71
C GLY A 328 3.70 8.59 10.92
N TRP A 329 4.76 7.86 11.24
CA TRP A 329 5.76 8.33 12.21
C TRP A 329 6.64 9.43 11.61
N PRO A 330 7.21 10.33 12.44
CA PRO A 330 8.19 11.29 11.97
C PRO A 330 9.39 10.59 11.33
N SER A 331 9.86 11.10 10.19
CA SER A 331 11.04 10.57 9.49
C SER A 331 12.25 10.57 10.43
N ASN A 332 12.91 9.42 10.57
CA ASN A 332 14.03 9.20 11.51
C ASN A 332 13.72 9.59 12.97
N GLY A 333 12.45 9.55 13.36
CA GLY A 333 12.01 9.98 14.69
C GLY A 333 10.87 9.12 15.26
N PHE A 334 10.45 9.50 16.46
CA PHE A 334 9.39 8.84 17.22
C PHE A 334 8.22 9.80 17.41
N PRO A 335 6.97 9.31 17.39
CA PRO A 335 5.82 10.09 17.83
C PRO A 335 5.85 10.29 19.36
N GLY A 336 4.83 10.97 19.88
CA GLY A 336 4.61 11.07 21.33
C GLY A 336 4.48 9.69 22.01
N PRO A 337 4.62 9.62 23.34
CA PRO A 337 4.56 8.36 24.08
C PRO A 337 3.18 7.68 23.94
N GLN A 338 3.16 6.35 24.07
CA GLN A 338 1.94 5.55 24.03
C GLN A 338 0.92 6.00 25.09
N GLY A 339 -0.37 5.86 24.77
CA GLY A 339 -1.47 6.32 25.62
C GLY A 339 -2.67 6.81 24.80
N PRO A 340 -2.51 7.85 23.95
CA PRO A 340 -3.64 8.43 23.22
C PRO A 340 -4.07 7.66 21.96
N TYR A 341 -3.32 6.63 21.56
CA TYR A 341 -3.49 5.92 20.27
C TYR A 341 -4.54 4.80 20.32
N TYR A 342 -4.60 4.05 21.42
CA TYR A 342 -5.53 2.94 21.58
C TYR A 342 -6.98 3.42 21.45
N CYS A 343 -7.73 2.84 20.51
CA CYS A 343 -9.08 3.29 20.13
C CYS A 343 -9.19 4.80 19.84
N GLY A 344 -8.09 5.44 19.45
CA GLY A 344 -8.01 6.88 19.21
C GLY A 344 -8.73 7.33 17.94
N VAL A 345 -9.09 8.61 17.90
CA VAL A 345 -9.69 9.28 16.73
C VAL A 345 -9.01 10.64 16.52
N GLY A 346 -8.87 11.05 15.27
CA GLY A 346 -8.14 12.26 14.87
C GLY A 346 -6.86 11.95 14.10
N ALA A 347 -6.44 12.90 13.27
CA ALA A 347 -5.30 12.73 12.36
C ALA A 347 -3.98 12.50 13.08
N ASP A 348 -3.83 13.01 14.30
CA ASP A 348 -2.65 12.89 15.15
C ASP A 348 -2.69 11.67 16.10
N LYS A 349 -3.72 10.81 15.99
CA LYS A 349 -3.88 9.60 16.82
C LYS A 349 -3.98 8.34 15.97
N ALA A 350 -4.75 8.37 14.88
CA ALA A 350 -5.12 7.17 14.14
C ALA A 350 -4.52 7.15 12.72
N TYR A 351 -3.36 6.52 12.58
CA TYR A 351 -2.61 6.47 11.32
C TYR A 351 -3.02 5.26 10.48
N GLY A 352 -3.51 5.48 9.26
CA GLY A 352 -3.83 4.40 8.31
C GLY A 352 -5.22 3.79 8.44
N ARG A 353 -6.20 4.50 9.05
CA ARG A 353 -7.59 4.00 9.19
C ARG A 353 -8.24 3.61 7.87
N ASP A 354 -7.89 4.27 6.76
CA ASP A 354 -8.45 3.95 5.43
C ASP A 354 -8.20 2.48 5.04
N ILE A 355 -7.03 1.94 5.39
CA ILE A 355 -6.67 0.53 5.16
C ILE A 355 -7.53 -0.40 6.00
N VAL A 356 -7.75 -0.04 7.28
CA VAL A 356 -8.55 -0.84 8.22
C VAL A 356 -10.01 -0.91 7.76
N GLU A 357 -10.60 0.22 7.37
CA GLU A 357 -11.97 0.29 6.87
C GLU A 357 -12.15 -0.47 5.54
N ALA A 358 -11.17 -0.36 4.63
CA ALA A 358 -11.19 -1.09 3.38
C ALA A 358 -11.05 -2.61 3.60
N HIS A 359 -10.11 -3.02 4.47
CA HIS A 359 -9.91 -4.42 4.86
C HIS A 359 -11.15 -5.03 5.52
N TYR A 360 -11.79 -4.29 6.44
CA TYR A 360 -13.00 -4.73 7.12
C TYR A 360 -14.10 -5.05 6.11
N ARG A 361 -14.40 -4.10 5.22
CA ARG A 361 -15.44 -4.26 4.19
C ARG A 361 -15.09 -5.35 3.18
N ALA A 362 -13.81 -5.49 2.82
CA ALA A 362 -13.34 -6.54 1.95
C ALA A 362 -13.53 -7.94 2.58
N CYS A 363 -13.23 -8.09 3.88
CA CYS A 363 -13.47 -9.32 4.62
C CYS A 363 -14.97 -9.65 4.69
N LEU A 364 -15.81 -8.68 5.04
CA LEU A 364 -17.27 -8.86 5.06
C LEU A 364 -17.80 -9.31 3.68
N TYR A 365 -17.37 -8.65 2.60
CA TYR A 365 -17.77 -9.00 1.24
C TYR A 365 -17.32 -10.42 0.87
N ALA A 366 -16.08 -10.77 1.20
CA ALA A 366 -15.51 -12.09 0.91
C ALA A 366 -16.24 -13.25 1.62
N GLY A 367 -16.95 -12.94 2.72
CA GLY A 367 -17.54 -13.93 3.61
C GLY A 367 -16.57 -14.41 4.70
N VAL A 368 -15.51 -13.64 4.96
CA VAL A 368 -14.62 -13.89 6.10
C VAL A 368 -15.36 -13.50 7.38
N MET A 369 -15.30 -14.35 8.41
CA MET A 369 -15.96 -14.18 9.70
C MET A 369 -15.22 -13.16 10.59
N ILE A 370 -15.09 -11.93 10.10
CA ILE A 370 -14.56 -10.80 10.86
C ILE A 370 -15.62 -10.31 11.86
N THR A 371 -15.23 -10.07 13.11
CA THR A 371 -16.15 -9.62 14.17
C THR A 371 -15.89 -8.21 14.67
N GLY A 372 -14.68 -7.69 14.47
CA GLY A 372 -14.32 -6.38 14.98
C GLY A 372 -12.95 -5.94 14.55
N THR A 373 -12.65 -4.68 14.86
CA THR A 373 -11.35 -4.03 14.67
C THR A 373 -11.19 -2.92 15.69
N ASN A 374 -9.95 -2.63 16.07
CA ASN A 374 -9.58 -1.47 16.88
C ASN A 374 -8.20 -0.93 16.49
N ALA A 375 -7.96 0.34 16.80
CA ALA A 375 -6.62 0.89 16.82
C ALA A 375 -5.91 0.38 18.08
N GLU A 376 -4.68 -0.10 17.93
CA GLU A 376 -3.89 -0.65 19.03
C GLU A 376 -3.07 0.42 19.76
N VAL A 377 -2.37 0.00 20.82
CA VAL A 377 -1.63 0.90 21.72
C VAL A 377 -0.47 1.63 21.02
N MET A 378 0.26 0.98 20.12
CA MET A 378 1.32 1.62 19.35
C MET A 378 0.72 2.40 18.17
N PRO A 379 1.15 3.64 17.88
CA PRO A 379 0.69 4.38 16.72
C PRO A 379 1.05 3.63 15.43
N ALA A 380 0.09 3.56 14.49
CA ALA A 380 0.12 2.73 13.27
C ALA A 380 -0.06 1.21 13.50
N GLN A 381 -0.25 0.76 14.74
CA GLN A 381 -0.66 -0.61 15.05
C GLN A 381 -2.19 -0.71 15.09
N TRP A 382 -2.71 -1.82 14.59
CA TRP A 382 -4.13 -2.10 14.47
C TRP A 382 -4.40 -3.56 14.78
N GLU A 383 -5.67 -3.86 15.08
CA GLU A 383 -6.15 -5.22 15.30
C GLU A 383 -7.41 -5.49 14.49
N PHE A 384 -7.56 -6.73 14.02
CA PHE A 384 -8.83 -7.29 13.56
C PHE A 384 -9.10 -8.64 14.21
N GLN A 385 -10.36 -8.91 14.54
CA GLN A 385 -10.77 -10.16 15.17
C GLN A 385 -11.50 -11.07 14.16
N ILE A 386 -11.09 -12.34 14.10
CA ILE A 386 -11.74 -13.38 13.29
C ILE A 386 -12.35 -14.43 14.22
N GLY A 387 -13.60 -14.80 14.00
CA GLY A 387 -14.29 -15.87 14.75
C GLY A 387 -15.62 -15.41 15.35
N PRO A 388 -16.34 -16.26 16.12
CA PRO A 388 -15.96 -17.61 16.47
C PRO A 388 -16.04 -18.57 15.28
N CYS A 389 -14.92 -19.20 14.91
CA CYS A 389 -14.85 -20.21 13.85
C CYS A 389 -14.74 -21.61 14.47
N GLU A 390 -15.46 -22.59 13.92
CA GLU A 390 -15.37 -23.97 14.38
C GLU A 390 -14.21 -24.73 13.71
N GLY A 391 -13.37 -25.36 14.52
CA GLY A 391 -12.31 -26.25 14.06
C GLY A 391 -11.39 -25.64 12.99
N ILE A 392 -11.27 -26.35 11.86
CA ILE A 392 -10.34 -26.02 10.77
C ILE A 392 -10.61 -24.67 10.10
N HIS A 393 -11.86 -24.17 10.20
CA HIS A 393 -12.26 -22.90 9.60
C HIS A 393 -11.50 -21.71 10.20
N MET A 394 -11.06 -21.78 11.46
CA MET A 394 -10.31 -20.68 12.07
C MET A 394 -9.04 -20.35 11.29
N GLY A 395 -8.26 -21.37 10.92
CA GLY A 395 -7.06 -21.19 10.11
C GLY A 395 -7.38 -20.69 8.70
N ASP A 396 -8.38 -21.28 8.05
CA ASP A 396 -8.80 -20.90 6.70
C ASP A 396 -9.20 -19.40 6.63
N HIS A 397 -10.02 -18.95 7.59
CA HIS A 397 -10.49 -17.57 7.66
C HIS A 397 -9.37 -16.58 8.00
N LEU A 398 -8.51 -16.88 8.97
CA LEU A 398 -7.43 -15.96 9.35
C LEU A 398 -6.41 -15.81 8.22
N TRP A 399 -6.03 -16.90 7.55
CA TRP A 399 -5.09 -16.82 6.43
C TRP A 399 -5.63 -15.99 5.26
N VAL A 400 -6.91 -16.16 4.93
CA VAL A 400 -7.55 -15.33 3.90
C VAL A 400 -7.70 -13.88 4.35
N ALA A 401 -7.99 -13.62 5.63
CA ALA A 401 -8.03 -12.26 6.16
C ALA A 401 -6.66 -11.56 6.07
N ARG A 402 -5.56 -12.26 6.38
CA ARG A 402 -4.18 -11.78 6.20
C ARG A 402 -3.86 -11.51 4.73
N PHE A 403 -4.31 -12.39 3.83
CA PHE A 403 -4.17 -12.17 2.38
C PHE A 403 -4.87 -10.90 1.92
N ILE A 404 -6.12 -10.70 2.33
CA ILE A 404 -6.89 -9.51 1.99
C ILE A 404 -6.19 -8.27 2.55
N LEU A 405 -5.66 -8.32 3.78
CA LEU A 405 -4.93 -7.20 4.38
C LEU A 405 -3.72 -6.80 3.54
N HIS A 406 -2.88 -7.76 3.15
CA HIS A 406 -1.72 -7.46 2.31
C HIS A 406 -2.11 -6.87 0.95
N ARG A 407 -3.15 -7.40 0.30
CA ARG A 407 -3.62 -6.87 -0.99
C ARG A 407 -4.24 -5.48 -0.88
N VAL A 408 -4.95 -5.20 0.21
CA VAL A 408 -5.41 -3.82 0.50
C VAL A 408 -4.20 -2.91 0.71
N CYS A 409 -3.23 -3.30 1.54
CA CYS A 409 -2.03 -2.51 1.79
C CYS A 409 -1.23 -2.22 0.51
N GLU A 410 -1.13 -3.19 -0.40
CA GLU A 410 -0.47 -3.02 -1.70
C GLU A 410 -1.14 -1.92 -2.54
N ASP A 411 -2.47 -1.88 -2.58
CA ASP A 411 -3.22 -0.83 -3.30
C ASP A 411 -3.01 0.57 -2.67
N PHE A 412 -2.72 0.64 -1.36
CA PHE A 412 -2.39 1.87 -0.63
C PHE A 412 -0.88 2.20 -0.61
N GLY A 413 -0.01 1.33 -1.12
CA GLY A 413 1.43 1.53 -1.14
C GLY A 413 2.10 1.44 0.25
N VAL A 414 1.53 0.68 1.19
CA VAL A 414 2.09 0.45 2.52
C VAL A 414 2.33 -1.04 2.78
N ILE A 415 3.04 -1.36 3.85
CA ILE A 415 3.36 -2.74 4.24
C ILE A 415 2.70 -3.05 5.58
N ALA A 416 1.91 -4.12 5.66
CA ALA A 416 1.50 -4.69 6.94
C ALA A 416 2.56 -5.71 7.41
N THR A 417 3.10 -5.51 8.62
CA THR A 417 3.99 -6.49 9.27
C THR A 417 3.27 -7.20 10.41
N PHE A 418 3.50 -8.52 10.50
CA PHE A 418 3.07 -9.36 11.62
C PHE A 418 4.23 -9.68 12.57
N ASP A 419 5.35 -8.96 12.46
CA ASP A 419 6.47 -9.15 13.40
C ASP A 419 6.01 -8.87 14.84
N PRO A 420 6.30 -9.75 15.82
CA PRO A 420 5.79 -9.59 17.18
C PRO A 420 6.41 -8.42 17.97
N LYS A 421 7.50 -7.84 17.49
CA LYS A 421 8.15 -6.69 18.11
C LYS A 421 8.79 -5.83 17.01
N PRO A 422 7.98 -5.08 16.24
CA PRO A 422 8.46 -4.37 15.06
C PRO A 422 9.41 -3.23 15.42
N ILE A 423 9.17 -2.56 16.55
CA ILE A 423 10.04 -1.51 17.08
C ILE A 423 10.55 -1.91 18.48
N PRO A 424 11.88 -1.94 18.70
CA PRO A 424 12.46 -2.21 20.02
C PRO A 424 12.10 -1.15 21.07
N GLY A 425 12.26 -1.50 22.35
CA GLY A 425 12.06 -0.59 23.48
C GLY A 425 10.60 -0.46 23.92
N ASN A 426 10.23 0.74 24.39
CA ASN A 426 8.95 1.07 25.06
C ASN A 426 7.76 1.23 24.10
N TRP A 427 7.69 0.41 23.07
CA TRP A 427 6.56 0.31 22.15
C TRP A 427 5.91 -1.06 22.27
N ASN A 428 4.59 -1.16 22.15
CA ASN A 428 3.91 -2.44 22.27
C ASN A 428 4.39 -3.43 21.20
N GLY A 429 4.36 -4.72 21.55
CA GLY A 429 4.53 -5.78 20.56
C GLY A 429 3.20 -6.13 19.89
N ALA A 430 3.25 -7.02 18.91
CA ALA A 430 2.08 -7.52 18.20
C ALA A 430 1.78 -8.98 18.57
N GLY A 431 0.59 -9.24 19.11
CA GLY A 431 0.09 -10.58 19.47
C GLY A 431 -0.86 -11.19 18.45
N CYS A 432 -1.18 -12.48 18.67
CA CYS A 432 -2.35 -13.11 18.05
C CYS A 432 -3.19 -13.86 19.10
N HIS A 433 -3.82 -13.13 20.03
CA HIS A 433 -4.52 -13.77 21.14
C HIS A 433 -5.58 -14.74 20.61
N THR A 434 -5.66 -15.92 21.20
CA THR A 434 -6.53 -16.99 20.74
C THR A 434 -7.54 -17.34 21.82
N ASN A 435 -8.78 -16.95 21.58
CA ASN A 435 -9.95 -17.32 22.36
C ASN A 435 -10.37 -18.75 22.02
N PHE A 436 -10.57 -19.61 23.01
CA PHE A 436 -10.92 -21.03 22.81
C PHE A 436 -12.04 -21.50 23.74
N SER A 437 -12.98 -22.26 23.17
CA SER A 437 -14.01 -22.98 23.93
C SER A 437 -14.44 -24.28 23.28
N THR A 438 -14.93 -25.23 24.08
CA THR A 438 -15.71 -26.40 23.62
C THR A 438 -17.19 -26.22 23.96
N LYS A 439 -18.05 -27.10 23.43
CA LYS A 439 -19.46 -27.17 23.83
C LYS A 439 -19.62 -27.21 25.35
N ALA A 440 -18.86 -28.07 26.03
CA ALA A 440 -18.90 -28.20 27.49
C ALA A 440 -18.47 -26.93 28.23
N MET A 441 -17.50 -26.16 27.70
CA MET A 441 -17.10 -24.88 28.29
C MET A 441 -18.17 -23.79 28.13
N ARG A 442 -18.97 -23.85 27.06
CA ARG A 442 -20.04 -22.88 26.76
C ARG A 442 -21.35 -23.19 27.51
N GLU A 443 -21.55 -24.42 27.93
CA GLU A 443 -22.72 -24.86 28.71
C GLU A 443 -22.65 -24.40 30.18
N GLU A 444 -23.76 -24.58 30.91
CA GLU A 444 -23.84 -24.19 32.32
C GLU A 444 -22.76 -24.87 33.17
N ASN A 445 -22.14 -24.12 34.09
CA ASN A 445 -20.98 -24.56 34.88
C ASN A 445 -19.74 -24.92 34.05
N GLY A 446 -19.67 -24.44 32.80
CA GLY A 446 -18.55 -24.69 31.89
C GLY A 446 -17.18 -24.16 32.35
N LEU A 447 -17.14 -23.24 33.32
CA LEU A 447 -15.91 -22.74 33.93
C LEU A 447 -15.03 -23.87 34.49
N LYS A 448 -15.63 -24.97 34.98
CA LYS A 448 -14.88 -26.15 35.42
C LYS A 448 -13.99 -26.70 34.30
N TYR A 449 -14.54 -26.86 33.09
CA TYR A 449 -13.79 -27.39 31.95
C TYR A 449 -12.75 -26.38 31.44
N ILE A 450 -13.00 -25.08 31.61
CA ILE A 450 -12.01 -24.03 31.33
C ILE A 450 -10.81 -24.18 32.27
N GLU A 451 -11.04 -24.30 33.58
CA GLU A 451 -9.98 -24.48 34.58
C GLU A 451 -9.19 -25.78 34.34
N GLU A 452 -9.87 -26.89 34.00
CA GLU A 452 -9.22 -28.15 33.62
C GLU A 452 -8.34 -28.01 32.38
N ALA A 453 -8.77 -27.28 31.35
CA ALA A 453 -7.97 -27.04 30.15
C ALA A 453 -6.74 -26.17 30.46
N ILE A 454 -6.89 -25.12 31.26
CA ILE A 454 -5.80 -24.24 31.70
C ILE A 454 -4.76 -25.03 32.49
N GLU A 455 -5.18 -25.95 33.35
CA GLU A 455 -4.28 -26.82 34.12
C GLU A 455 -3.51 -27.83 33.24
N LYS A 456 -4.06 -28.22 32.08
CA LYS A 456 -3.29 -29.00 31.09
C LYS A 456 -2.28 -28.11 30.36
N LEU A 457 -2.66 -26.88 30.02
CA LEU A 457 -1.79 -25.91 29.36
C LEU A 457 -0.59 -25.51 30.23
N SER A 458 -0.77 -25.41 31.54
CA SER A 458 0.30 -25.07 32.49
C SER A 458 1.47 -26.06 32.44
N LYS A 459 1.16 -27.34 32.19
CA LYS A 459 2.13 -28.44 32.09
C LYS A 459 2.82 -28.55 30.73
N ARG A 460 2.36 -27.80 29.72
CA ARG A 460 2.88 -27.84 28.35
C ARG A 460 3.31 -26.48 27.82
N HIS A 461 3.63 -25.53 28.70
CA HIS A 461 3.97 -24.17 28.30
C HIS A 461 5.04 -24.11 27.19
N GLN A 462 6.16 -24.81 27.35
CA GLN A 462 7.27 -24.80 26.38
C GLN A 462 6.89 -25.39 25.00
N TYR A 463 6.09 -26.46 24.97
CA TYR A 463 5.56 -27.00 23.72
C TYR A 463 4.70 -25.97 22.97
N HIS A 464 3.84 -25.25 23.69
CA HIS A 464 3.03 -24.19 23.10
C HIS A 464 3.88 -23.02 22.60
N ILE A 465 4.88 -22.56 23.36
CA ILE A 465 5.79 -21.50 22.90
C ILE A 465 6.47 -21.88 21.58
N ARG A 466 6.93 -23.13 21.42
CA ARG A 466 7.49 -23.62 20.16
C ARG A 466 6.50 -23.63 19.00
N ALA A 467 5.22 -23.89 19.27
CA ALA A 467 4.17 -23.90 18.26
C ALA A 467 3.65 -22.49 17.88
N TYR A 468 3.97 -21.49 18.69
CA TYR A 468 3.31 -20.17 18.70
C TYR A 468 4.02 -19.08 17.89
N ASP A 469 5.17 -19.40 17.30
CA ASP A 469 5.76 -18.65 16.19
C ASP A 469 6.56 -19.59 15.27
N PRO A 470 6.83 -19.18 14.02
CA PRO A 470 7.48 -20.04 13.02
C PRO A 470 8.95 -20.36 13.30
N LYS A 471 9.58 -19.68 14.27
CA LYS A 471 10.97 -19.90 14.69
C LYS A 471 11.05 -20.55 16.07
N GLY A 472 10.00 -21.25 16.49
CA GLY A 472 10.05 -22.09 17.69
C GLY A 472 10.19 -21.32 19.00
N GLY A 473 9.72 -20.08 19.09
CA GLY A 473 9.80 -19.25 20.30
C GLY A 473 10.74 -18.04 20.16
N LEU A 474 11.64 -18.05 19.17
CA LEU A 474 12.69 -17.04 19.03
C LEU A 474 12.14 -15.65 18.67
N ASP A 475 11.10 -15.58 17.83
CA ASP A 475 10.49 -14.29 17.51
C ASP A 475 9.70 -13.76 18.71
N ASN A 476 8.93 -14.63 19.36
CA ASN A 476 8.07 -14.26 20.48
C ASN A 476 8.86 -13.87 21.73
N ALA A 477 10.12 -14.32 21.88
CA ALA A 477 11.03 -13.91 22.96
C ALA A 477 11.28 -12.39 22.99
N ARG A 478 11.17 -11.71 21.85
CA ARG A 478 11.29 -10.24 21.76
C ARG A 478 10.06 -9.52 22.30
N ARG A 479 8.91 -10.20 22.36
CA ARG A 479 7.61 -9.66 22.78
C ARG A 479 7.27 -10.02 24.23
N LEU A 480 7.33 -11.32 24.57
CA LEU A 480 6.94 -11.88 25.86
C LEU A 480 8.00 -11.65 26.94
N THR A 481 8.06 -10.41 27.42
CA THR A 481 9.09 -9.94 28.36
C THR A 481 8.58 -9.78 29.79
N GLY A 482 7.27 -9.86 30.01
CA GLY A 482 6.61 -9.49 31.28
C GLY A 482 6.25 -8.01 31.39
N PHE A 483 6.72 -7.17 30.45
CA PHE A 483 6.36 -5.76 30.34
C PHE A 483 5.32 -5.54 29.23
N HIS A 484 4.73 -4.34 29.16
CA HIS A 484 3.77 -3.95 28.11
C HIS A 484 2.57 -4.91 27.95
N GLU A 485 1.92 -5.27 29.06
CA GLU A 485 0.74 -6.15 29.08
C GLU A 485 0.97 -7.57 28.52
N THR A 486 2.22 -8.06 28.55
CA THR A 486 2.59 -9.43 28.15
C THR A 486 3.06 -10.26 29.35
N SER A 487 2.94 -11.58 29.27
CA SER A 487 3.61 -12.49 30.23
C SER A 487 5.11 -12.63 29.89
N ASN A 488 5.90 -13.17 30.83
CA ASN A 488 7.25 -13.63 30.51
C ASN A 488 7.17 -14.91 29.65
N ILE A 489 8.11 -15.10 28.72
CA ILE A 489 8.16 -16.29 27.84
C ILE A 489 8.49 -17.59 28.59
N ASN A 490 9.10 -17.51 29.78
CA ASN A 490 9.50 -18.70 30.54
C ASN A 490 8.43 -19.16 31.54
N ASP A 491 7.57 -18.24 31.97
CA ASP A 491 6.65 -18.45 33.07
C ASP A 491 5.20 -18.58 32.56
N PHE A 492 4.53 -19.66 32.96
CA PHE A 492 3.10 -19.80 32.74
C PHE A 492 2.32 -19.16 33.88
N SER A 493 1.31 -18.37 33.54
CA SER A 493 0.38 -17.77 34.50
C SER A 493 -1.04 -17.73 33.95
N ALA A 494 -2.03 -17.82 34.84
CA ALA A 494 -3.44 -17.67 34.49
C ALA A 494 -4.18 -16.80 35.51
N GLY A 495 -5.17 -16.04 35.07
CA GLY A 495 -5.98 -15.23 35.99
C GLY A 495 -7.23 -14.62 35.37
N VAL A 496 -8.22 -14.33 36.23
CA VAL A 496 -9.44 -13.65 35.82
C VAL A 496 -9.14 -12.17 35.55
N ALA A 497 -9.46 -11.71 34.34
CA ALA A 497 -9.25 -10.34 33.87
C ALA A 497 -7.79 -9.84 34.00
N ASN A 498 -6.80 -10.74 34.13
CA ASN A 498 -5.40 -10.37 34.22
C ASN A 498 -4.79 -10.29 32.82
N ARG A 499 -4.49 -9.07 32.36
CA ARG A 499 -3.84 -8.86 31.05
C ARG A 499 -2.38 -9.33 31.05
N SER A 500 -1.65 -9.23 32.15
CA SER A 500 -0.24 -9.65 32.18
C SER A 500 -0.05 -11.17 32.30
N ALA A 501 -1.14 -11.95 32.36
CA ALA A 501 -1.07 -13.40 32.45
C ALA A 501 -0.92 -14.06 31.07
N SER A 502 -0.37 -15.28 31.04
CA SER A 502 -0.28 -16.09 29.81
C SER A 502 -1.68 -16.47 29.31
N ILE A 503 -2.56 -16.89 30.22
CA ILE A 503 -3.96 -17.20 29.95
C ILE A 503 -4.87 -16.25 30.73
N ARG A 504 -5.82 -15.61 30.05
CA ARG A 504 -6.82 -14.76 30.67
C ARG A 504 -8.18 -15.43 30.64
N ILE A 505 -8.87 -15.44 31.78
CA ILE A 505 -10.31 -15.72 31.83
C ILE A 505 -11.04 -14.38 31.81
N PRO A 506 -11.86 -14.07 30.79
CA PRO A 506 -12.62 -12.82 30.76
C PRO A 506 -13.50 -12.64 32.01
N ARG A 507 -13.67 -11.39 32.46
CA ARG A 507 -14.45 -11.09 33.68
C ARG A 507 -15.87 -11.65 33.60
N THR A 508 -16.53 -11.46 32.46
CA THR A 508 -17.89 -11.96 32.19
C THR A 508 -17.95 -13.49 32.27
N VAL A 509 -16.94 -14.20 31.77
CA VAL A 509 -16.86 -15.67 31.86
C VAL A 509 -16.74 -16.13 33.31
N GLY A 510 -15.94 -15.44 34.13
CA GLY A 510 -15.83 -15.72 35.56
C GLY A 510 -17.15 -15.49 36.32
N GLN A 511 -17.93 -14.48 35.90
CA GLN A 511 -19.24 -14.16 36.50
C GLN A 511 -20.34 -15.13 36.07
N GLU A 512 -20.44 -15.44 34.78
CA GLU A 512 -21.43 -16.36 34.21
C GLU A 512 -21.08 -17.83 34.42
N ARG A 513 -19.84 -18.11 34.86
CA ARG A 513 -19.29 -19.45 35.08
C ARG A 513 -19.34 -20.36 33.84
N ARG A 514 -19.29 -19.77 32.65
CA ARG A 514 -19.25 -20.45 31.34
C ARG A 514 -18.72 -19.51 30.26
N GLY A 515 -18.24 -20.07 29.15
CA GLY A 515 -17.77 -19.31 27.99
C GLY A 515 -16.47 -19.86 27.40
N TYR A 516 -15.42 -19.04 27.43
CA TYR A 516 -14.11 -19.31 26.80
C TYR A 516 -12.96 -18.77 27.66
N PHE A 517 -11.73 -19.17 27.35
CA PHE A 517 -10.52 -18.50 27.83
C PHE A 517 -9.71 -17.94 26.66
N GLU A 518 -8.81 -17.00 26.95
CA GLU A 518 -7.96 -16.31 25.99
C GLU A 518 -6.50 -16.71 26.24
N ASP A 519 -5.87 -17.35 25.26
CA ASP A 519 -4.42 -17.59 25.26
C ASP A 519 -3.71 -16.39 24.65
N ARG A 520 -2.94 -15.66 25.47
CA ARG A 520 -2.27 -14.40 25.08
C ARG A 520 -0.86 -14.61 24.54
N ARG A 521 -0.38 -15.85 24.57
CA ARG A 521 1.00 -16.21 24.19
C ARG A 521 1.26 -16.23 22.68
N PRO A 522 0.33 -16.54 21.76
CA PRO A 522 0.67 -16.61 20.35
C PRO A 522 1.19 -15.29 19.80
N SER A 523 2.24 -15.37 18.98
CA SER A 523 2.83 -14.23 18.27
C SER A 523 1.90 -13.76 17.13
N ALA A 524 1.94 -12.48 16.77
CA ALA A 524 1.24 -11.97 15.57
C ALA A 524 1.59 -12.76 14.30
N ASN A 525 2.82 -13.30 14.20
CA ASN A 525 3.26 -14.10 13.05
C ASN A 525 3.00 -15.62 13.17
N CYS A 526 2.18 -16.07 14.11
CA CYS A 526 1.89 -17.49 14.29
C CYS A 526 1.17 -18.10 13.05
N ASP A 527 1.34 -19.41 12.83
CA ASP A 527 0.42 -20.15 11.96
C ASP A 527 -0.83 -20.54 12.77
N PRO A 528 -2.04 -20.08 12.40
CA PRO A 528 -3.26 -20.46 13.12
C PRO A 528 -3.51 -21.97 13.12
N TYR A 529 -3.06 -22.74 12.11
CA TYR A 529 -3.19 -24.20 12.13
C TYR A 529 -2.34 -24.81 13.24
N SER A 530 -1.11 -24.31 13.43
CA SER A 530 -0.21 -24.75 14.51
C SER A 530 -0.81 -24.45 15.90
N VAL A 531 -1.28 -23.21 16.10
CA VAL A 531 -1.83 -22.75 17.37
C VAL A 531 -3.09 -23.55 17.75
N THR A 532 -4.04 -23.64 16.81
CA THR A 532 -5.31 -24.32 17.06
C THR A 532 -5.12 -25.83 17.26
N GLU A 533 -4.24 -26.48 16.48
CA GLU A 533 -3.90 -27.90 16.67
C GLU A 533 -3.27 -28.14 18.05
N ALA A 534 -2.30 -27.32 18.46
CA ALA A 534 -1.63 -27.44 19.76
C ALA A 534 -2.63 -27.32 20.93
N LEU A 535 -3.59 -26.38 20.84
CA LEU A 535 -4.67 -26.24 21.83
C LEU A 535 -5.53 -27.51 21.92
N ILE A 536 -5.93 -28.10 20.78
CA ILE A 536 -6.73 -29.34 20.79
C ILE A 536 -5.95 -30.51 21.38
N ARG A 537 -4.69 -30.70 20.97
CA ARG A 537 -3.85 -31.80 21.44
C ARG A 537 -3.68 -31.77 22.96
N THR A 538 -3.41 -30.61 23.52
CA THR A 538 -3.23 -30.44 24.97
C THR A 538 -4.56 -30.50 25.72
N CYS A 539 -5.56 -29.74 25.30
CA CYS A 539 -6.79 -29.55 26.09
C CYS A 539 -7.76 -30.72 25.97
N LEU A 540 -7.87 -31.33 24.79
CA LEU A 540 -8.91 -32.32 24.48
C LEU A 540 -8.36 -33.74 24.30
N LEU A 541 -7.17 -33.88 23.70
CA LEU A 541 -6.55 -35.20 23.50
C LEU A 541 -5.63 -35.62 24.66
N ASN A 542 -5.42 -34.74 25.64
CA ASN A 542 -4.62 -34.98 26.85
C ASN A 542 -3.18 -35.42 26.55
N GLU A 543 -2.63 -35.02 25.40
CA GLU A 543 -1.24 -35.34 25.10
C GLU A 543 -0.31 -34.68 26.13
N THR A 544 0.80 -35.34 26.46
CA THR A 544 1.90 -34.79 27.28
C THR A 544 3.25 -34.91 26.55
N GLY A 545 4.29 -34.26 27.06
CA GLY A 545 5.63 -34.28 26.47
C GLY A 545 5.88 -33.18 25.44
N ASP A 546 6.98 -33.32 24.70
CA ASP A 546 7.54 -32.26 23.86
C ASP A 546 7.17 -32.36 22.37
N GLU A 547 6.66 -33.51 21.93
CA GLU A 547 6.36 -33.82 20.53
C GLU A 547 4.88 -34.21 20.36
N PRO A 548 4.28 -33.95 19.19
CA PRO A 548 2.91 -34.35 18.90
C PRO A 548 2.79 -35.87 18.71
N PHE A 549 1.76 -36.48 19.30
CA PHE A 549 1.49 -37.90 19.10
C PHE A 549 1.02 -38.20 17.67
N GLN A 550 1.48 -39.32 17.10
CA GLN A 550 1.05 -39.79 15.78
C GLN A 550 -0.13 -40.74 15.92
N TYR A 551 -1.32 -40.27 15.54
CA TYR A 551 -2.53 -41.09 15.47
C TYR A 551 -2.58 -41.88 14.16
N LYS A 552 -3.00 -43.15 14.25
CA LYS A 552 -3.31 -43.98 13.08
C LYS A 552 -4.59 -43.47 12.41
N ASN A 553 -4.62 -43.52 11.07
CA ASN A 553 -5.82 -43.26 10.27
C ASN A 553 -6.90 -44.29 10.51
#